data_AF-A0A0G1NJ57-F1
#
_entry.id   AF-A0A0G1NJ57-F1
#
_cell.length_a   1.000
_cell.length_b   1.000
_cell.length_c   1.000
_cell.angle_alpha   90.00
_cell.angle_beta   90.00
_cell.angle_gamma   90.00
#
_symmetry.space_group_name_H-M   'P 1'
#
loop_
_entity.id
_entity.type
_entity.pdbx_description
1 polymer ?
#
loop_
_entity_poly.entity_id
_entity_poly.type
_entity_poly.pdbx_seq_one_letter_code
_entity_poly.pdbx_strand_id
1 'polypeptide(L)'
;MNFRTKTLNFKKAIIIYGFLVLGIFLPLLALNAQTVEDRRNELKQSLEVLDAQIQELNGSIAEGKQQSATLQKEINILKNEAKKIELEIKQLDLAIAEARLEIDEKDKEIDQIEKKLSSRKTTLAEFLRKINEADQASLFEIVLSHKKFSDFFNKINAVQDLHREIKEFFEKTQALKKKTEEEKEDAEEQKRQYERLRSIQGVKKSDLTE
;
A
#
# COMPACT_ATOMS: atom_id res chain seq x y z
N MET A 1 123.91 -40.39 7.83
CA MET A 1 122.95 -39.56 7.07
C MET A 1 121.52 -39.94 7.50
N ASN A 2 120.64 -38.95 7.61
CA ASN A 2 119.44 -38.88 8.47
C ASN A 2 118.36 -39.99 8.34
N PHE A 3 118.00 -40.62 9.47
CA PHE A 3 116.78 -41.46 9.60
C PHE A 3 115.74 -40.94 10.62
N ARG A 4 115.89 -39.73 11.17
CA ARG A 4 115.02 -39.21 12.25
C ARG A 4 113.88 -38.25 11.83
N THR A 5 113.66 -37.99 10.53
CA THR A 5 112.72 -36.93 10.10
C THR A 5 111.31 -37.41 9.72
N LYS A 6 111.05 -38.73 9.63
CA LYS A 6 109.75 -39.25 9.13
C LYS A 6 108.66 -39.44 10.19
N THR A 7 109.02 -39.59 11.47
CA THR A 7 108.05 -39.84 12.57
C THR A 7 107.45 -38.58 13.19
N LEU A 8 108.01 -37.40 12.89
CA LEU A 8 107.61 -36.13 13.49
C LEU A 8 106.40 -35.48 12.77
N ASN A 9 106.24 -35.72 11.47
CA ASN A 9 105.15 -35.14 10.68
C ASN A 9 103.80 -35.89 10.87
N PHE A 10 103.83 -37.18 11.22
CA PHE A 10 102.62 -37.98 11.47
C PHE A 10 101.95 -37.63 12.81
N LYS A 11 102.73 -37.39 13.86
CA LYS A 11 102.20 -36.95 15.18
C LYS A 11 101.58 -35.55 15.12
N LYS A 12 102.15 -34.63 14.32
CA LYS A 12 101.59 -33.29 14.08
C LYS A 12 100.28 -33.35 13.29
N ALA A 13 100.17 -34.26 12.31
CA ALA A 13 98.94 -34.47 11.56
C ALA A 13 97.78 -35.00 12.43
N ILE A 14 98.06 -35.89 13.38
CA ILE A 14 97.04 -36.42 14.32
C ILE A 14 96.55 -35.33 15.29
N ILE A 15 97.43 -34.45 15.78
CA ILE A 15 97.05 -33.35 16.67
C ILE A 15 96.18 -32.31 15.94
N ILE A 16 96.52 -31.99 14.68
CA ILE A 16 95.73 -31.06 13.86
C ILE A 16 94.36 -31.66 13.52
N TYR A 17 94.30 -32.95 13.20
CA TYR A 17 93.03 -33.65 12.93
C TYR A 17 92.16 -33.77 14.18
N GLY A 18 92.77 -34.00 15.35
CA GLY A 18 92.08 -33.97 16.64
C GLY A 18 91.50 -32.60 16.97
N PHE A 19 92.21 -31.51 16.68
CA PHE A 19 91.73 -30.14 16.89
C PHE A 19 90.61 -29.74 15.90
N LEU A 20 90.69 -30.25 14.66
CA LEU A 20 89.70 -29.99 13.61
C LEU A 20 88.39 -30.76 13.84
N VAL A 21 88.46 -31.98 14.41
CA VAL A 21 87.28 -32.74 14.81
C VAL A 21 86.65 -32.17 16.11
N LEU A 22 87.45 -31.67 17.05
CA LEU A 22 86.93 -31.04 18.29
C LEU A 22 86.27 -29.67 18.04
N GLY A 23 86.76 -28.90 17.07
CA GLY A 23 86.20 -27.59 16.70
C GLY A 23 84.88 -27.66 15.94
N ILE A 24 84.60 -28.76 15.24
CA ILE A 24 83.34 -28.99 14.51
C ILE A 24 82.29 -29.67 15.39
N PHE A 25 82.69 -30.35 16.48
CA PHE A 25 81.76 -31.02 17.40
C PHE A 25 81.26 -30.13 18.56
N LEU A 26 81.88 -28.97 18.80
CA LEU A 26 81.51 -28.05 19.89
C LEU A 26 80.30 -27.11 19.65
N PRO A 27 79.70 -26.94 18.46
CA PRO A 27 78.47 -26.17 18.33
C PRO A 27 77.19 -27.04 18.35
N LEU A 28 77.27 -28.34 18.68
CA LEU A 28 76.09 -29.22 18.75
C LEU A 28 75.38 -29.21 20.13
N LEU A 29 75.92 -28.50 21.13
CA LEU A 29 75.33 -28.36 22.46
C LEU A 29 74.69 -26.98 22.73
N ALA A 30 74.57 -26.13 21.71
CA ALA A 30 73.82 -24.87 21.78
C ALA A 30 72.44 -24.95 21.11
N LEU A 31 71.92 -26.17 20.91
CA LEU A 31 70.56 -26.38 20.40
C LEU A 31 69.59 -26.57 21.59
N ASN A 32 68.74 -25.55 21.83
CA ASN A 32 67.49 -25.61 22.58
C ASN A 32 67.55 -25.79 24.11
N ALA A 33 68.07 -24.78 24.83
CA ALA A 33 67.68 -24.55 26.22
C ALA A 33 66.77 -23.31 26.31
N GLN A 34 65.55 -23.38 25.77
CA GLN A 34 64.48 -22.46 26.21
C GLN A 34 64.31 -22.65 27.71
N THR A 35 64.55 -21.61 28.50
CA THR A 35 64.38 -21.68 29.94
C THR A 35 62.89 -21.85 30.28
N VAL A 36 62.57 -22.38 31.47
CA VAL A 36 61.18 -22.48 31.95
C VAL A 36 60.49 -21.11 31.96
N GLU A 37 61.26 -20.04 32.11
CA GLU A 37 60.81 -18.65 32.11
C GLU A 37 60.42 -18.16 30.71
N ASP A 38 61.17 -18.54 29.66
CA ASP A 38 60.83 -18.23 28.27
C ASP A 38 59.50 -18.89 27.87
N ARG A 39 59.30 -20.16 28.22
CA ARG A 39 58.02 -20.86 27.96
C ARG A 39 56.86 -20.25 28.73
N ARG A 40 57.08 -19.80 29.97
CA ARG A 40 56.06 -19.08 30.74
C ARG A 40 55.69 -17.76 30.08
N ASN A 41 56.66 -17.03 29.53
CA ASN A 41 56.41 -15.77 28.85
C ASN A 41 55.69 -15.98 27.51
N GLU A 42 56.08 -16.99 26.71
CA GLU A 42 55.37 -17.38 25.49
C GLU A 42 53.92 -17.80 25.78
N LEU A 43 53.69 -18.58 26.85
CA LEU A 43 52.35 -18.96 27.30
C LEU A 43 51.53 -17.73 27.73
N LYS A 44 52.12 -16.80 28.47
CA LYS A 44 51.45 -15.55 28.85
C LYS A 44 51.08 -14.68 27.65
N GLN A 45 52.00 -14.49 26.70
CA GLN A 45 51.70 -13.77 25.47
C GLN A 45 50.63 -14.46 24.64
N SER A 46 50.67 -15.80 24.56
CA SER A 46 49.62 -16.58 23.87
C SER A 46 48.26 -16.44 24.55
N LEU A 47 48.23 -16.40 25.89
CA LEU A 47 47.01 -16.13 26.66
C LEU A 47 46.49 -14.71 26.45
N GLU A 48 47.36 -13.70 26.44
CA GLU A 48 46.97 -12.31 26.16
C GLU A 48 46.39 -12.15 24.75
N VAL A 49 47.00 -12.80 23.75
CA VAL A 49 46.51 -12.80 22.37
C VAL A 49 45.17 -13.52 22.26
N LEU A 50 44.99 -14.66 22.93
CA LEU A 50 43.72 -15.39 22.96
C LEU A 50 42.62 -14.58 23.68
N ASP A 51 42.94 -13.94 24.80
CA ASP A 51 41.98 -13.11 25.53
C ASP A 51 41.54 -11.90 24.69
N ALA A 52 42.47 -11.25 23.99
CA ALA A 52 42.16 -10.18 23.06
C ALA A 52 41.22 -10.64 21.92
N GLN A 53 41.48 -11.82 21.33
CA GLN A 53 40.61 -12.40 20.30
C GLN A 53 39.20 -12.76 20.83
N ILE A 54 39.10 -13.25 22.06
CA ILE A 54 37.82 -13.55 22.71
C ILE A 54 37.03 -12.26 22.97
N GLN A 55 37.69 -11.20 23.43
CA GLN A 55 37.05 -9.90 23.64
C GLN A 55 36.53 -9.32 22.33
N GLU A 56 37.32 -9.40 21.26
CA GLU A 56 36.91 -8.98 19.91
C GLU A 56 35.67 -9.76 19.44
N LEU A 57 35.71 -11.10 19.54
CA LEU A 57 34.57 -11.95 19.16
C LEU A 57 33.32 -11.66 19.99
N ASN A 58 33.46 -11.43 21.30
CA ASN A 58 32.33 -11.05 22.16
C ASN A 58 31.75 -9.69 21.75
N GLY A 59 32.60 -8.74 21.36
CA GLY A 59 32.19 -7.46 20.78
C GLY A 59 31.37 -7.67 19.50
N SER A 60 31.89 -8.42 18.53
CA SER A 60 31.18 -8.72 17.29
C SER A 60 29.85 -9.47 17.50
N ILE A 61 29.78 -10.38 18.48
CA ILE A 61 28.54 -11.07 18.85
C ILE A 61 27.52 -10.08 19.44
N ALA A 62 27.96 -9.17 20.31
CA ALA A 62 27.09 -8.16 20.89
C ALA A 62 26.55 -7.21 19.81
N GLU A 63 27.41 -6.73 18.90
CA GLU A 63 27.02 -5.93 17.75
C GLU A 63 26.03 -6.67 16.84
N GLY A 64 26.31 -7.92 16.49
CA GLY A 64 25.42 -8.75 15.67
C GLY A 64 24.05 -8.99 16.32
N LYS A 65 24.01 -9.22 17.65
CA LYS A 65 22.75 -9.34 18.41
C LYS A 65 21.96 -8.03 18.41
N GLN A 66 22.62 -6.90 18.61
CA GLN A 66 21.97 -5.58 18.60
C GLN A 66 21.41 -5.24 17.21
N GLN A 67 22.19 -5.49 16.15
CA GLN A 67 21.74 -5.31 14.77
C GLN A 67 20.54 -6.21 14.45
N SER A 68 20.58 -7.49 14.83
CA SER A 68 19.46 -8.42 14.66
C SER A 68 18.19 -7.94 15.37
N ALA A 69 18.29 -7.45 16.61
CA ALA A 69 17.16 -6.92 17.35
C ALA A 69 16.56 -5.67 16.68
N THR A 70 17.41 -4.77 16.18
CA THR A 70 16.98 -3.57 15.44
C THR A 70 16.28 -3.95 14.14
N LEU A 71 16.88 -4.82 13.33
CA LEU A 71 16.28 -5.31 12.08
C LEU A 71 14.95 -6.02 12.33
N GLN A 72 14.85 -6.85 13.38
CA GLN A 72 13.61 -7.53 13.73
C GLN A 72 12.50 -6.53 14.12
N LYS A 73 12.86 -5.44 14.82
CA LYS A 73 11.92 -4.36 15.13
C LYS A 73 11.46 -3.63 13.87
N GLU A 74 12.39 -3.31 12.96
CA GLU A 74 12.08 -2.68 11.67
C GLU A 74 11.15 -3.56 10.81
N ILE A 75 11.43 -4.86 10.69
CA ILE A 75 10.56 -5.83 10.01
C ILE A 75 9.16 -5.84 10.62
N ASN A 76 9.04 -5.81 11.95
CA ASN A 76 7.73 -5.79 12.61
C ASN A 76 6.97 -4.49 12.35
N ILE A 77 7.67 -3.34 12.30
CA ILE A 77 7.08 -2.05 11.93
C ILE A 77 6.55 -2.10 10.50
N LEU A 78 7.37 -2.54 9.53
CA LEU A 78 6.98 -2.66 8.12
C LEU A 78 5.79 -3.61 7.93
N LYS A 79 5.78 -4.77 8.61
CA LYS A 79 4.65 -5.70 8.60
C LYS A 79 3.36 -5.07 9.12
N ASN A 80 3.45 -4.31 10.21
CA ASN A 80 2.31 -3.62 10.78
C ASN A 80 1.81 -2.49 9.84
N GLU A 81 2.72 -1.77 9.20
CA GLU A 81 2.35 -0.75 8.21
C GLU A 81 1.70 -1.36 6.96
N ALA A 82 2.23 -2.45 6.43
CA ALA A 82 1.64 -3.18 5.32
C ALA A 82 0.23 -3.69 5.67
N LYS A 83 0.05 -4.22 6.89
CA LYS A 83 -1.28 -4.64 7.38
C LYS A 83 -2.24 -3.47 7.54
N LYS A 84 -1.76 -2.32 8.03
CA LYS A 84 -2.57 -1.09 8.13
C LYS A 84 -3.04 -0.65 6.75
N ILE A 85 -2.15 -0.57 5.76
CA ILE A 85 -2.49 -0.20 4.39
C ILE A 85 -3.47 -1.19 3.77
N GLU A 86 -3.33 -2.50 4.04
CA GLU A 86 -4.31 -3.49 3.58
C GLU A 86 -5.72 -3.23 4.13
N LEU A 87 -5.82 -2.86 5.42
CA LEU A 87 -7.11 -2.50 6.03
C LEU A 87 -7.66 -1.20 5.44
N GLU A 88 -6.81 -0.19 5.19
CA GLU A 88 -7.21 1.05 4.51
C GLU A 88 -7.73 0.79 3.09
N ILE A 89 -7.07 -0.10 2.32
CA ILE A 89 -7.55 -0.53 0.99
C ILE A 89 -8.91 -1.20 1.10
N LYS A 90 -9.10 -2.12 2.05
CA LYS A 90 -10.39 -2.80 2.28
C LYS A 90 -11.49 -1.80 2.64
N GLN A 91 -11.18 -0.79 3.45
CA GLN A 91 -12.13 0.27 3.78
C GLN A 91 -12.51 1.08 2.53
N LEU A 92 -11.54 1.44 1.69
CA LEU A 92 -11.79 2.13 0.43
C LEU A 92 -12.61 1.28 -0.55
N ASP A 93 -12.34 -0.03 -0.63
CA ASP A 93 -13.14 -0.97 -1.43
C ASP A 93 -14.62 -0.99 -1.01
N LEU A 94 -14.88 -1.00 0.30
CA LEU A 94 -16.24 -0.92 0.83
C LEU A 94 -16.90 0.42 0.52
N ALA A 95 -16.18 1.54 0.68
CA ALA A 95 -16.70 2.86 0.34
C ALA A 95 -17.02 3.01 -1.16
N ILE A 96 -16.19 2.42 -2.04
CA ILE A 96 -16.46 2.35 -3.48
C ILE A 96 -17.71 1.51 -3.77
N ALA A 97 -17.88 0.38 -3.08
CA ALA A 97 -19.06 -0.47 -3.24
C ALA A 97 -20.35 0.23 -2.77
N GLU A 98 -20.30 0.94 -1.64
CA GLU A 98 -21.39 1.74 -1.12
C GLU A 98 -21.79 2.86 -2.10
N ALA A 99 -20.82 3.64 -2.59
CA ALA A 99 -21.07 4.68 -3.58
C ALA A 99 -21.68 4.11 -4.88
N ARG A 100 -21.29 2.89 -5.31
CA ARG A 100 -21.92 2.22 -6.46
C ARG A 100 -23.38 1.87 -6.21
N LEU A 101 -23.71 1.39 -5.01
CA LEU A 101 -25.10 1.09 -4.64
C LEU A 101 -25.95 2.37 -4.61
N GLU A 102 -25.42 3.46 -4.04
CA GLU A 102 -26.09 4.76 -4.04
C GLU A 102 -26.35 5.25 -5.47
N ILE A 103 -25.36 5.18 -6.36
CA ILE A 103 -25.53 5.54 -7.78
C ILE A 103 -26.63 4.69 -8.44
N ASP A 104 -26.62 3.37 -8.23
CA ASP A 104 -27.62 2.45 -8.78
C ASP A 104 -29.04 2.75 -8.25
N GLU A 105 -29.16 3.16 -6.98
CA GLU A 105 -30.44 3.59 -6.38
C GLU A 105 -30.92 4.90 -6.99
N LYS A 106 -30.04 5.89 -7.16
CA LYS A 106 -30.36 7.17 -7.81
C LYS A 106 -30.77 6.99 -9.26
N ASP A 107 -30.10 6.10 -10.01
CA ASP A 107 -30.49 5.76 -11.38
C ASP A 107 -31.90 5.16 -11.45
N LYS A 108 -32.23 4.24 -10.54
CA LYS A 108 -33.60 3.69 -10.45
C LYS A 108 -34.62 4.76 -10.09
N GLU A 109 -34.27 5.68 -9.20
CA GLU A 109 -35.13 6.81 -8.83
C GLU A 109 -35.39 7.73 -10.04
N ILE A 110 -34.35 8.09 -10.78
CA ILE A 110 -34.45 8.88 -12.02
C ILE A 110 -35.36 8.17 -13.03
N ASP A 111 -35.13 6.88 -13.30
CA ASP A 111 -35.97 6.07 -14.20
C ASP A 111 -37.45 6.08 -13.80
N GLN A 112 -37.74 5.99 -12.50
CA GLN A 112 -39.10 6.05 -11.98
C GLN A 112 -39.72 7.44 -12.16
N ILE A 113 -38.95 8.49 -11.93
CA ILE A 113 -39.36 9.88 -12.15
C ILE A 113 -39.68 10.11 -13.63
N GLU A 114 -38.83 9.64 -14.54
CA GLU A 114 -39.04 9.74 -15.98
C GLU A 114 -40.28 8.99 -16.46
N LYS A 115 -40.52 7.78 -15.95
CA LYS A 115 -41.74 7.02 -16.23
C LYS A 115 -42.99 7.76 -15.75
N LYS A 116 -42.96 8.36 -14.55
CA LYS A 116 -44.07 9.19 -14.03
C LYS A 116 -44.30 10.42 -14.90
N LEU A 117 -43.25 11.12 -15.32
CA LEU A 117 -43.34 12.27 -16.22
C LEU A 117 -43.96 11.87 -17.57
N SER A 118 -43.49 10.79 -18.17
CA SER A 118 -43.97 10.29 -19.47
C SER A 118 -45.45 9.86 -19.41
N SER A 119 -45.84 9.12 -18.37
CA SER A 119 -47.23 8.72 -18.15
C SER A 119 -48.15 9.94 -18.01
N ARG A 120 -47.74 10.93 -17.20
CA ARG A 120 -48.53 12.16 -17.00
C ARG A 120 -48.62 13.02 -18.25
N LYS A 121 -47.56 13.10 -19.06
CA LYS A 121 -47.59 13.78 -20.38
C LYS A 121 -48.60 13.12 -21.31
N THR A 122 -48.62 11.78 -21.33
CA THR A 122 -49.55 11.01 -22.16
C THR A 122 -51.00 11.25 -21.73
N THR A 123 -51.29 11.17 -20.42
CA THR A 123 -52.62 11.48 -19.89
C THR A 123 -53.06 12.91 -20.19
N LEU A 124 -52.16 13.89 -20.07
CA LEU A 124 -52.46 15.28 -20.42
C LEU A 124 -52.76 15.44 -21.92
N ALA A 125 -51.97 14.81 -22.79
CA ALA A 125 -52.20 14.86 -24.23
C ALA A 125 -53.55 14.27 -24.63
N GLU A 126 -53.94 13.14 -24.05
CA GLU A 126 -55.26 12.53 -24.25
C GLU A 126 -56.39 13.43 -23.73
N PHE A 127 -56.20 14.06 -22.58
CA PHE A 127 -57.17 14.99 -22.01
C PHE A 127 -57.36 16.22 -22.91
N LEU A 128 -56.28 16.84 -23.38
CA LEU A 128 -56.34 17.98 -24.31
C LEU A 128 -57.01 17.60 -25.64
N ARG A 129 -56.76 16.39 -26.15
CA ARG A 129 -57.42 15.89 -27.36
C ARG A 129 -58.93 15.77 -27.16
N LYS A 130 -59.38 15.21 -26.03
CA LYS A 130 -60.81 15.10 -25.67
C LYS A 130 -61.47 16.46 -25.52
N ILE A 131 -60.78 17.45 -24.92
CA ILE A 131 -61.27 18.83 -24.87
C ILE A 131 -61.46 19.37 -26.28
N ASN A 132 -60.47 19.24 -27.15
CA ASN A 132 -60.54 19.76 -28.52
C ASN A 132 -61.66 19.10 -29.34
N GLU A 133 -61.89 17.79 -29.17
CA GLU A 133 -63.02 17.07 -29.78
C GLU A 133 -64.38 17.57 -29.25
N ALA A 134 -64.48 17.89 -27.95
CA ALA A 134 -65.71 18.37 -27.32
C ALA A 134 -66.02 19.85 -27.62
N ASP A 135 -65.01 20.71 -27.72
CA ASP A 135 -65.15 22.15 -27.94
C ASP A 135 -65.75 22.47 -29.32
N GLN A 136 -65.41 21.65 -30.34
CA GLN A 136 -66.02 21.72 -31.68
C GLN A 136 -67.52 21.42 -31.68
N ALA A 137 -68.02 20.63 -30.72
CA ALA A 137 -69.44 20.29 -30.59
C ALA A 137 -70.20 21.24 -29.65
N SER A 138 -69.55 21.77 -28.60
CA SER A 138 -70.22 22.42 -27.46
C SER A 138 -70.40 23.93 -27.60
N LEU A 139 -69.58 24.65 -28.37
CA LEU A 139 -69.67 26.11 -28.48
C LEU A 139 -70.99 26.57 -29.16
N PHE A 140 -71.49 25.81 -30.13
CA PHE A 140 -72.78 26.09 -30.79
C PHE A 140 -73.99 25.82 -29.88
N GLU A 141 -73.94 24.82 -29.00
CA GLU A 141 -75.05 24.47 -28.08
C GLU A 141 -75.14 25.41 -26.86
N ILE A 142 -74.01 25.89 -26.35
CA ILE A 142 -73.96 26.72 -25.13
C ILE A 142 -74.49 28.14 -25.40
N VAL A 143 -74.17 28.73 -26.56
CA VAL A 143 -74.66 30.06 -26.96
C VAL A 143 -76.19 30.10 -27.10
N LEU A 144 -76.82 28.98 -27.46
CA LEU A 144 -78.28 28.88 -27.60
C LEU A 144 -79.02 28.61 -26.27
N SER A 145 -78.32 28.36 -25.16
CA SER A 145 -78.94 27.94 -23.89
C SER A 145 -78.74 28.97 -22.76
N HIS A 146 -79.67 29.93 -22.65
CA HIS A 146 -79.63 31.04 -21.67
C HIS A 146 -79.56 30.65 -20.18
N LYS A 147 -79.72 29.36 -19.80
CA LYS A 147 -79.71 28.90 -18.39
C LYS A 147 -78.39 28.23 -17.93
N LYS A 148 -77.41 28.00 -18.82
CA LYS A 148 -76.19 27.21 -18.52
C LYS A 148 -74.94 28.03 -18.20
N PHE A 149 -75.06 29.35 -18.09
CA PHE A 149 -73.91 30.25 -17.99
C PHE A 149 -73.08 30.07 -16.69
N SER A 150 -73.75 29.76 -15.56
CA SER A 150 -73.07 29.45 -14.29
C SER A 150 -72.29 28.14 -14.36
N ASP A 151 -72.85 27.10 -14.99
CA ASP A 151 -72.20 25.79 -15.15
C ASP A 151 -70.99 25.87 -16.07
N PHE A 152 -71.05 26.76 -17.07
CA PHE A 152 -69.93 27.07 -17.95
C PHE A 152 -68.75 27.72 -17.20
N PHE A 153 -69.03 28.75 -16.37
CA PHE A 153 -67.98 29.38 -15.55
C PHE A 153 -67.34 28.41 -14.55
N ASN A 154 -68.14 27.53 -13.92
CA ASN A 154 -67.61 26.50 -13.04
C ASN A 154 -66.67 25.51 -13.76
N LYS A 155 -66.99 25.14 -15.00
CA LYS A 155 -66.12 24.29 -15.84
C LYS A 155 -64.81 24.98 -16.22
N ILE A 156 -64.85 26.29 -16.55
CA ILE A 156 -63.63 27.06 -16.85
C ILE A 156 -62.69 27.09 -15.65
N ASN A 157 -63.22 27.39 -14.46
CA ASN A 157 -62.41 27.41 -13.23
C ASN A 157 -61.78 26.04 -12.95
N ALA A 158 -62.54 24.95 -13.09
CA ALA A 158 -62.02 23.59 -12.92
C ALA A 158 -60.89 23.25 -13.93
N VAL A 159 -60.97 23.74 -15.17
CA VAL A 159 -59.91 23.56 -16.18
C VAL A 159 -58.67 24.40 -15.83
N GLN A 160 -58.85 25.62 -15.33
CA GLN A 160 -57.74 26.48 -14.90
C GLN A 160 -57.01 25.89 -13.68
N ASP A 161 -57.75 25.38 -12.69
CA ASP A 161 -57.17 24.73 -11.50
C ASP A 161 -56.40 23.47 -11.90
N LEU A 162 -56.96 22.62 -12.77
CA LEU A 162 -56.29 21.44 -13.30
C LEU A 162 -55.02 21.81 -14.07
N HIS A 163 -55.05 22.87 -14.89
CA HIS A 163 -53.87 23.35 -15.60
C HIS A 163 -52.75 23.77 -14.64
N ARG A 164 -53.09 24.49 -13.56
CA ARG A 164 -52.14 24.88 -12.51
C ARG A 164 -51.55 23.67 -11.81
N GLU A 165 -52.37 22.72 -11.38
CA GLU A 165 -51.91 21.49 -10.71
C GLU A 165 -50.96 20.66 -11.58
N ILE A 166 -51.28 20.54 -12.87
CA ILE A 166 -50.44 19.81 -13.83
C ILE A 166 -49.11 20.53 -14.02
N LYS A 167 -49.13 21.85 -14.18
CA LYS A 167 -47.91 22.66 -14.28
C LYS A 167 -47.03 22.50 -13.04
N GLU A 168 -47.61 22.66 -11.85
CA GLU A 168 -46.89 22.47 -10.58
C GLU A 168 -46.32 21.05 -10.44
N PHE A 169 -47.08 20.03 -10.83
CA PHE A 169 -46.60 18.64 -10.82
C PHE A 169 -45.37 18.48 -11.71
N PHE A 170 -45.38 19.02 -12.93
CA PHE A 170 -44.24 18.94 -13.85
C PHE A 170 -43.02 19.70 -13.33
N GLU A 171 -43.21 20.91 -12.83
CA GLU A 171 -42.14 21.74 -12.25
C GLU A 171 -41.50 21.03 -11.04
N LYS A 172 -42.31 20.56 -10.08
CA LYS A 172 -41.84 19.82 -8.90
C LYS A 172 -41.11 18.54 -9.28
N THR A 173 -41.63 17.80 -10.26
CA THR A 173 -41.06 16.52 -10.68
C THR A 173 -39.76 16.69 -11.49
N GLN A 174 -39.65 17.73 -12.32
CA GLN A 174 -38.39 18.09 -12.98
C GLN A 174 -37.34 18.58 -11.99
N ALA A 175 -37.74 19.42 -11.03
CA ALA A 175 -36.83 19.89 -9.98
C ALA A 175 -36.30 18.71 -9.15
N LEU A 176 -37.18 17.76 -8.80
CA LEU A 176 -36.77 16.52 -8.12
C LEU A 176 -35.78 15.72 -8.98
N LYS A 177 -36.08 15.51 -10.27
CA LYS A 177 -35.17 14.81 -11.19
C LYS A 177 -33.78 15.45 -11.20
N LYS A 178 -33.71 16.77 -11.39
CA LYS A 178 -32.45 17.52 -11.42
C LYS A 178 -31.65 17.34 -10.14
N LYS A 179 -32.33 17.43 -8.99
CA LYS A 179 -31.70 17.21 -7.67
C LYS A 179 -31.15 15.79 -7.53
N THR A 180 -31.89 14.78 -7.97
CA THR A 180 -31.42 13.37 -7.96
C THR A 180 -30.24 13.16 -8.91
N GLU A 181 -30.21 13.82 -10.07
CA GLU A 181 -29.08 13.80 -11.00
C GLU A 181 -27.83 14.46 -10.40
N GLU A 182 -27.98 15.60 -9.71
CA GLU A 182 -26.89 16.28 -8.98
C GLU A 182 -26.34 15.40 -7.86
N GLU A 183 -27.20 14.79 -7.04
CA GLU A 183 -26.80 13.85 -5.98
C GLU A 183 -26.04 12.62 -6.55
N LYS A 184 -26.47 12.12 -7.72
CA LYS A 184 -25.77 11.04 -8.42
C LYS A 184 -24.37 11.47 -8.88
N GLU A 185 -24.24 12.66 -9.46
CA GLU A 185 -22.95 13.19 -9.92
C GLU A 185 -21.96 13.36 -8.76
N ASP A 186 -22.44 13.84 -7.61
CA ASP A 186 -21.65 13.94 -6.38
C ASP A 186 -21.16 12.56 -5.91
N ALA A 187 -22.04 11.56 -5.88
CA ALA A 187 -21.68 10.18 -5.53
C ALA A 187 -20.65 9.58 -6.51
N GLU A 188 -20.78 9.86 -7.81
CA GLU A 188 -19.80 9.46 -8.82
C GLU A 188 -18.43 10.11 -8.60
N GLU A 189 -18.37 11.38 -8.22
CA GLU A 189 -17.10 12.04 -7.91
C GLU A 189 -16.46 11.47 -6.64
N GLN A 190 -17.23 11.22 -5.59
CA GLN A 190 -16.73 10.57 -4.38
C GLN A 190 -16.16 9.18 -4.67
N LYS A 191 -16.87 8.38 -5.47
CA LYS A 191 -16.38 7.08 -5.94
C LYS A 191 -15.04 7.22 -6.67
N ARG A 192 -14.92 8.17 -7.60
CA ARG A 192 -13.65 8.43 -8.32
C ARG A 192 -12.53 8.82 -7.37
N GLN A 193 -12.81 9.62 -6.34
CA GLN A 193 -11.84 9.97 -5.30
C GLN A 193 -11.36 8.74 -4.53
N TYR A 194 -12.27 7.86 -4.10
CA TYR A 194 -11.91 6.63 -3.41
C TYR A 194 -11.10 5.68 -4.30
N GLU A 195 -11.46 5.54 -5.58
CA GLU A 195 -10.70 4.73 -6.55
C GLU A 195 -9.26 5.25 -6.72
N ARG A 196 -9.07 6.58 -6.79
CA ARG A 196 -7.73 7.21 -6.82
C ARG A 196 -6.93 6.92 -5.56
N LEU A 197 -7.52 7.15 -4.38
CA LEU A 197 -6.85 6.89 -3.09
C LEU A 197 -6.48 5.42 -2.94
N ARG A 198 -7.36 4.52 -3.34
CA ARG A 198 -7.12 3.08 -3.32
C ARG A 198 -5.94 2.70 -4.21
N SER A 199 -5.84 3.28 -5.40
CA SER A 199 -4.70 3.04 -6.30
C SER A 199 -3.39 3.47 -5.67
N ILE A 200 -3.35 4.65 -5.04
CA ILE A 200 -2.16 5.17 -4.35
C ILE A 200 -1.73 4.21 -3.21
N GLN A 201 -2.69 3.76 -2.41
CA GLN A 201 -2.43 2.81 -1.33
C GLN A 201 -1.96 1.45 -1.85
N GLY A 202 -2.46 1.00 -3.01
CA GLY A 202 -2.00 -0.20 -3.69
C GLY A 202 -0.52 -0.13 -4.08
N VAL A 203 -0.08 1.00 -4.63
CA VAL A 203 1.35 1.25 -4.95
C VAL A 203 2.18 1.25 -3.67
N LYS A 204 1.77 2.02 -2.64
CA LYS A 204 2.48 2.08 -1.36
C LYS A 204 2.63 0.69 -0.70
N LYS A 205 1.63 -0.17 -0.82
CA LYS A 205 1.70 -1.55 -0.32
C LYS A 205 2.77 -2.36 -1.06
N SER A 206 2.83 -2.23 -2.39
CA SER A 206 3.83 -2.92 -3.22
C SER A 206 5.24 -2.56 -2.78
N ASP A 207 5.52 -1.26 -2.61
CA ASP A 207 6.83 -0.73 -2.20
C ASP A 207 7.29 -1.24 -0.81
N LEU A 208 6.35 -1.63 0.07
CA LEU A 208 6.65 -2.18 1.41
C LEU A 208 6.83 -3.70 1.41
N THR A 209 6.45 -4.37 0.33
CA THR A 209 6.49 -5.83 0.20
C THR A 209 7.57 -6.33 -0.76
N GLU A 210 8.16 -5.44 -1.55
CA GLU A 210 9.38 -5.67 -2.34
C GLU A 210 10.63 -5.72 -1.44
#